data_AF-A0A0C3Q514-F1
#
_entry.id   AF-A0A0C3Q514-F1
#
_cell.length_a   1.000
_cell.length_b   1.000
_cell.length_c   1.000
_cell.angle_alpha   90.00
_cell.angle_beta   90.00
_cell.angle_gamma   90.00
#
_symmetry.space_group_name_H-M   'P 1'
#
loop_
_entity.id
_entity.type
_entity.pdbx_description
1 polymer ?
#
loop_
_entity_poly.entity_id
_entity_poly.type
_entity_poly.pdbx_seq_one_letter_code
_entity_poly.pdbx_strand_id
1 'polypeptide(L)'
;MSIYTVVYNYCTSNPGSSNLLGGGARTGANLMGSDLYNHLIKYFTAHLKGLRDATDCLQDKALLRYYAKEWDRYSTGANYINRIFMHLNRHWVKRERDEGRLGVYPVYTLALVQWKQIFFLHIQNKDQKLTNAILGLIENQRNGETIDVSLVKNVAQSFVSLGLDDFDPNKATFDVYKEHFETPFINATEKYY
;
A
#
# COMPACT_ATOMS: atom_id res chain seq x y z
N MET A 1 14.16 17.92 -6.78
CA MET A 1 15.45 17.98 -6.03
C MET A 1 15.31 18.64 -4.66
N SER A 2 14.61 19.77 -4.50
CA SER A 2 14.47 20.47 -3.20
C SER A 2 13.89 19.63 -2.05
N ILE A 3 12.81 18.85 -2.29
CA ILE A 3 12.12 18.09 -1.22
C ILE A 3 12.99 16.96 -0.64
N TYR A 4 13.78 16.27 -1.46
CA TYR A 4 14.71 15.24 -0.98
C TYR A 4 15.74 15.85 -0.02
N THR A 5 16.30 17.01 -0.37
CA THR A 5 17.24 17.73 0.50
C THR A 5 16.58 18.17 1.81
N VAL A 6 15.31 18.60 1.79
CA VAL A 6 14.58 18.94 3.02
C VAL A 6 14.40 17.71 3.91
N VAL A 7 14.00 16.56 3.36
CA VAL A 7 13.86 15.31 4.12
C VAL A 7 15.21 14.84 4.66
N TYR A 8 16.28 14.95 3.86
CA TYR A 8 17.64 14.65 4.30
C TYR A 8 18.07 15.56 5.45
N ASN A 9 17.89 16.87 5.30
CA ASN A 9 18.22 17.87 6.30
C ASN A 9 17.39 17.66 7.58
N TYR A 10 16.11 17.30 7.49
CA TYR A 10 15.29 16.99 8.66
C TYR A 10 15.75 15.72 9.38
N CYS A 11 16.11 14.67 8.62
CA CYS A 11 16.65 13.44 9.20
C CYS A 11 18.03 13.63 9.85
N THR A 12 18.77 14.66 9.46
CA THR A 12 20.16 14.91 9.89
C THR A 12 20.32 16.14 10.78
N SER A 13 19.29 17.00 10.86
CA SER A 13 19.30 18.19 11.72
C SER A 13 19.32 17.74 13.17
N ASN A 14 20.39 18.08 13.88
CA ASN A 14 20.47 17.82 15.31
C ASN A 14 19.70 18.94 16.04
N PRO A 15 18.58 18.69 16.74
CA PRO A 15 17.88 19.74 17.48
C PRO A 15 18.64 20.22 18.74
N GLY A 16 19.94 19.89 18.86
CA GLY A 16 20.81 20.29 19.96
C GLY A 16 22.14 20.85 19.44
N SER A 17 22.09 21.99 18.75
CA SER A 17 23.25 22.88 18.62
C SER A 17 23.36 23.78 19.85
N SER A 18 23.53 23.15 21.00
CA SER A 18 24.10 23.79 22.19
C SER A 18 25.08 22.79 22.77
N ASN A 19 26.37 23.15 22.72
CA ASN A 19 27.51 22.47 23.33
C ASN A 19 27.10 21.58 24.52
N LEU A 20 27.43 20.29 24.45
CA LEU A 20 28.02 19.46 25.52
C LEU A 20 27.90 17.97 25.15
N LEU A 21 29.07 17.30 25.06
CA LEU A 21 29.29 15.88 25.34
C LEU A 21 28.51 14.83 24.50
N GLY A 22 29.10 14.41 23.38
CA GLY A 22 29.46 13.01 23.07
C GLY A 22 28.39 11.88 22.98
N GLY A 23 27.11 12.08 23.31
CA GLY A 23 26.14 10.96 23.38
C GLY A 23 24.73 11.24 22.83
N GLY A 24 24.34 12.49 22.60
CA GLY A 24 22.94 12.87 22.33
C GLY A 24 22.45 12.79 20.87
N ALA A 25 23.34 12.67 19.89
CA ALA A 25 22.96 12.67 18.47
C ALA A 25 22.11 11.44 18.06
N ARG A 26 22.26 10.32 18.77
CA ARG A 26 21.55 9.06 18.48
C ARG A 26 20.06 9.15 18.82
N THR A 27 19.72 9.85 19.91
CA THR A 27 18.34 9.99 20.40
C THR A 27 17.55 11.01 19.57
N GLY A 28 18.18 12.13 19.20
CA GLY A 28 17.55 13.16 18.36
C GLY A 28 17.20 12.68 16.94
N ALA A 29 18.11 11.97 16.28
CA ALA A 29 17.85 11.39 14.96
C ALA A 29 16.79 10.27 14.98
N ASN A 30 16.67 9.55 16.11
CA ASN A 30 15.62 8.52 16.27
C ASN A 30 14.23 9.17 16.44
N LEU A 31 14.13 10.22 17.25
CA LEU A 31 12.89 10.98 17.43
C LEU A 31 12.39 11.58 16.11
N MET A 32 13.28 12.20 15.33
CA MET A 32 12.92 12.81 14.04
C MET A 32 12.52 11.78 12.99
N GLY A 33 13.22 10.63 12.93
CA GLY A 33 12.86 9.55 12.01
C GLY A 33 11.49 8.94 12.31
N SER A 34 11.23 8.68 13.60
CA SER A 34 9.93 8.16 14.06
C SER A 34 8.80 9.16 13.81
N ASP A 35 9.03 10.45 14.09
CA ASP A 35 8.04 11.49 13.87
C ASP A 35 7.69 11.63 12.39
N LEU A 36 8.69 11.63 11.51
CA LEU A 36 8.48 11.70 10.06
C LEU A 36 7.72 10.47 9.53
N TYR A 37 8.06 9.28 10.02
CA TYR A 37 7.38 8.04 9.67
C TYR A 37 5.91 8.05 10.13
N ASN A 38 5.64 8.53 11.36
CA ASN A 38 4.29 8.66 11.88
C ASN A 38 3.44 9.70 11.11
N HIS A 39 4.04 10.82 10.72
CA HIS A 39 3.39 11.80 9.85
C HIS A 39 3.04 11.20 8.49
N LEU A 40 3.93 10.38 7.93
CA LEU A 40 3.69 9.68 6.67
C LEU A 40 2.54 8.68 6.78
N ILE A 41 2.47 7.91 7.88
CA ILE A 41 1.33 7.02 8.17
C ILE A 41 0.03 7.83 8.19
N LYS A 42 -0.02 8.91 8.98
CA LYS A 42 -1.21 9.77 9.08
C LYS A 42 -1.64 10.31 7.72
N TYR A 43 -0.69 10.73 6.88
CA TYR A 43 -0.95 11.21 5.54
C TYR A 43 -1.58 10.12 4.66
N PHE A 44 -0.99 8.92 4.60
CA PHE A 44 -1.56 7.80 3.85
C PHE A 44 -2.95 7.43 4.37
N THR A 45 -3.11 7.33 5.69
CA THR A 45 -4.40 7.01 6.31
C THR A 45 -5.48 8.03 5.95
N ALA A 46 -5.19 9.33 6.02
CA ALA A 46 -6.15 10.38 5.68
C ALA A 46 -6.53 10.34 4.19
N HIS A 47 -5.54 10.17 3.31
CA HIS A 47 -5.78 10.07 1.88
C HIS A 47 -6.64 8.85 1.51
N LEU A 48 -6.31 7.67 2.05
CA LEU A 48 -7.04 6.43 1.81
C LEU A 48 -8.46 6.44 2.35
N LYS A 49 -8.69 7.10 3.50
CA LYS A 49 -10.05 7.30 4.02
C LYS A 49 -10.91 8.10 3.04
N GLY A 50 -10.37 9.18 2.47
CA GLY A 50 -11.08 9.96 1.44
C GLY A 50 -11.42 9.13 0.20
N LEU A 51 -10.50 8.28 -0.26
CA LEU A 51 -10.75 7.38 -1.38
C LEU A 51 -11.81 6.33 -1.06
N ARG A 52 -11.75 5.76 0.15
CA ARG A 52 -12.69 4.75 0.64
C ARG A 52 -14.11 5.30 0.67
N ASP A 53 -14.29 6.49 1.23
CA ASP A 53 -15.62 7.08 1.39
C ASP A 53 -16.27 7.38 0.02
N ALA A 54 -15.46 7.76 -0.99
CA ALA A 54 -15.94 7.90 -2.38
C ALA A 54 -16.34 6.56 -3.03
N THR A 55 -15.84 5.45 -2.52
CA THR A 55 -16.07 4.10 -3.07
C THR A 55 -17.38 3.49 -2.57
N ASP A 56 -17.89 3.91 -1.41
CA ASP A 56 -19.13 3.36 -0.83
C ASP A 56 -20.35 3.48 -1.75
N CYS A 57 -20.39 4.52 -2.60
CA CYS A 57 -21.46 4.76 -3.56
C CYS A 57 -21.27 4.05 -4.91
N LEU A 58 -20.13 3.41 -5.16
CA LEU A 58 -19.79 2.80 -6.46
C LEU A 58 -20.05 1.28 -6.45
N GLN A 59 -20.48 0.74 -7.60
CA GLN A 59 -20.70 -0.70 -7.81
C GLN A 59 -20.16 -1.18 -9.17
N ASP A 60 -19.96 -2.49 -9.28
CA ASP A 60 -19.62 -3.22 -10.51
C ASP A 60 -18.50 -2.60 -11.35
N LYS A 61 -18.77 -2.32 -12.64
CA LYS A 61 -17.81 -1.77 -13.60
C LYS A 61 -17.30 -0.38 -13.17
N ALA A 62 -18.13 0.43 -12.53
CA ALA A 62 -17.74 1.76 -12.06
C ALA A 62 -16.75 1.65 -10.88
N LEU A 63 -17.02 0.73 -9.95
CA LEU A 63 -16.11 0.40 -8.85
C LEU A 63 -14.75 -0.08 -9.38
N LEU A 64 -14.73 -1.01 -10.35
CA LEU A 64 -13.49 -1.55 -10.89
C LEU A 64 -12.64 -0.50 -11.61
N ARG A 65 -13.27 0.36 -12.40
CA ARG A 65 -12.56 1.47 -13.08
C ARG A 65 -11.98 2.45 -12.08
N TYR A 66 -12.75 2.81 -11.05
CA TYR A 66 -12.28 3.71 -10.00
C TYR A 66 -11.12 3.09 -9.22
N TYR A 67 -11.27 1.83 -8.77
CA TYR A 67 -10.22 1.10 -8.06
C TYR A 67 -8.94 1.00 -8.89
N ALA A 68 -9.03 0.58 -10.16
CA ALA A 68 -7.85 0.41 -11.01
C ALA A 68 -7.11 1.75 -11.24
N LYS A 69 -7.86 2.83 -11.46
CA LYS A 69 -7.29 4.18 -11.62
C LYS A 69 -6.60 4.67 -10.36
N GLU A 70 -7.26 4.57 -9.22
CA GLU A 70 -6.70 5.05 -7.96
C GLU A 70 -5.55 4.15 -7.48
N TRP A 71 -5.59 2.84 -7.77
CA TRP A 71 -4.47 1.93 -7.51
C TRP A 71 -3.22 2.31 -8.31
N ASP A 72 -3.34 2.56 -9.61
CA ASP A 72 -2.20 2.95 -10.45
C ASP A 72 -1.60 4.28 -10.00
N ARG A 73 -2.47 5.27 -9.75
CA ARG A 73 -2.07 6.58 -9.22
C ARG A 73 -1.40 6.48 -7.85
N TYR A 74 -1.96 5.68 -6.95
CA TYR A 74 -1.44 5.52 -5.60
C TYR A 74 -0.12 4.75 -5.57
N SER A 75 -0.01 3.63 -6.29
CA SER A 75 1.22 2.84 -6.36
C SER A 75 2.36 3.60 -7.05
N THR A 76 2.04 4.36 -8.10
CA THR A 76 2.99 5.27 -8.74
C THR A 76 3.43 6.38 -7.79
N GLY A 77 2.47 7.03 -7.11
CA GLY A 77 2.75 8.05 -6.10
C GLY A 77 3.60 7.53 -4.94
N ALA A 78 3.30 6.32 -4.45
CA ALA A 78 4.05 5.65 -3.40
C ALA A 78 5.50 5.38 -3.83
N ASN A 79 5.74 5.02 -5.09
CA ASN A 79 7.10 4.87 -5.63
C ASN A 79 7.87 6.20 -5.63
N TYR A 80 7.23 7.31 -5.99
CA TYR A 80 7.87 8.63 -5.91
C TYR A 80 8.19 9.03 -4.48
N ILE A 81 7.24 8.86 -3.56
CA ILE A 81 7.44 9.13 -2.12
C ILE A 81 8.58 8.24 -1.60
N ASN A 82 8.60 6.96 -1.93
CA ASN A 82 9.66 6.04 -1.52
C ASN A 82 11.06 6.53 -1.94
N ARG A 83 11.20 7.12 -3.14
CA ARG A 83 12.47 7.71 -3.61
C ARG A 83 12.84 8.96 -2.82
N ILE A 84 11.88 9.82 -2.48
CA ILE A 84 12.11 11.03 -1.68
C ILE A 84 12.57 10.65 -0.26
N PHE A 85 11.97 9.62 0.32
CA PHE A 85 12.27 9.14 1.68
C PHE A 85 13.34 8.02 1.69
N MET A 86 14.13 7.88 0.62
CA MET A 86 15.23 6.90 0.52
C MET A 86 16.17 6.96 1.74
N HIS A 87 16.49 8.17 2.22
CA HIS A 87 17.39 8.33 3.37
C HIS A 87 16.77 7.77 4.66
N LEU A 88 15.48 8.01 4.89
CA LEU A 88 14.73 7.45 6.01
C LEU A 88 14.72 5.92 5.95
N ASN A 89 14.45 5.36 4.77
CA ASN A 89 14.48 3.91 4.54
C ASN A 89 15.85 3.29 4.86
N ARG A 90 16.93 3.93 4.39
CA ARG A 90 18.29 3.40 4.52
C ARG A 90 18.80 3.42 5.97
N HIS A 91 18.46 4.44 6.74
CA HIS A 91 19.08 4.67 8.05
C HIS A 91 18.17 4.43 9.24
N TRP A 92 16.93 4.90 9.19
CA TRP A 92 16.00 4.77 10.31
C TRP A 92 15.21 3.46 10.20
N VAL A 93 14.49 3.23 9.09
CA VAL A 93 13.68 2.02 8.89
C VAL A 93 14.53 0.75 9.01
N LYS A 94 15.69 0.72 8.34
CA LYS A 94 16.60 -0.44 8.43
C LYS A 94 17.02 -0.73 9.87
N ARG A 95 17.41 0.31 10.63
CA ARG A 95 17.83 0.15 12.03
C ARG A 95 16.70 -0.38 12.89
N GLU A 96 15.51 0.18 12.78
CA GLU A 96 14.35 -0.22 13.58
C GLU A 96 13.98 -1.69 13.33
N ARG A 97 14.10 -2.15 12.08
CA ARG A 97 13.94 -3.56 11.73
C ARG A 97 15.06 -4.44 12.26
N ASP A 98 16.31 -4.00 12.17
CA ASP A 98 17.49 -4.72 12.71
C ASP A 98 17.41 -4.83 14.25
N GLU A 99 16.80 -3.86 14.92
CA GLU A 99 16.47 -3.87 16.36
C GLU A 99 15.26 -4.74 16.71
N GLY A 100 14.63 -5.40 15.72
CA GLY A 100 13.53 -6.33 15.92
C GLY A 100 12.15 -5.69 16.08
N ARG A 101 11.98 -4.40 15.77
CA ARG A 101 10.66 -3.78 15.78
C ARG A 101 9.82 -4.27 14.61
N LEU A 102 8.73 -4.95 14.94
CA LEU A 102 7.72 -5.38 13.97
C LEU A 102 6.84 -4.20 13.55
N GLY A 103 6.28 -4.25 12.35
CA GLY A 103 5.39 -3.21 11.82
C GLY A 103 6.10 -1.97 11.24
N VAL A 104 7.44 -1.97 11.18
CA VAL A 104 8.22 -0.93 10.51
C VAL A 104 8.63 -1.43 9.13
N TYR A 105 8.15 -0.76 8.08
CA TYR A 105 8.35 -1.16 6.70
C TYR A 105 9.02 -0.05 5.89
N PRO A 106 9.72 -0.39 4.80
CA PRO A 106 10.11 0.59 3.80
C PRO A 106 8.89 1.38 3.32
N VAL A 107 9.06 2.65 3.00
CA VAL A 107 7.97 3.58 2.67
C VAL A 107 7.02 3.06 1.61
N TYR A 108 7.53 2.41 0.55
CA TYR A 108 6.67 1.79 -0.46
C TYR A 108 5.82 0.66 0.12
N THR A 109 6.44 -0.28 0.85
CA THR A 109 5.73 -1.38 1.52
C THR A 109 4.73 -0.86 2.54
N LEU A 110 5.07 0.18 3.32
CA LEU A 110 4.14 0.85 4.23
C LEU A 110 2.91 1.34 3.47
N ALA A 111 3.09 2.02 2.33
CA ALA A 111 1.98 2.50 1.53
C ALA A 111 1.06 1.36 1.08
N LEU A 112 1.62 0.20 0.71
CA LEU A 112 0.86 -1.00 0.34
C LEU A 112 0.13 -1.62 1.53
N VAL A 113 0.77 -1.70 2.71
CA VAL A 113 0.13 -2.15 3.95
C VAL A 113 -1.07 -1.26 4.29
N GLN A 114 -0.91 0.06 4.20
CA GLN A 114 -1.99 1.02 4.44
C GLN A 114 -3.12 0.84 3.44
N TRP A 115 -2.80 0.67 2.14
CA TRP A 115 -3.81 0.37 1.11
C TRP A 115 -4.58 -0.91 1.43
N LYS A 116 -3.87 -1.99 1.80
CA LYS A 116 -4.47 -3.26 2.19
C LYS A 116 -5.46 -3.08 3.34
N GLN A 117 -5.00 -2.49 4.45
CA GLN A 117 -5.75 -2.41 5.70
C GLN A 117 -6.93 -1.44 5.64
N ILE A 118 -6.75 -0.27 5.02
CA ILE A 118 -7.75 0.81 5.09
C ILE A 118 -8.73 0.74 3.92
N PHE A 119 -8.25 0.40 2.72
CA PHE A 119 -9.03 0.51 1.49
C PHE A 119 -9.46 -0.87 0.99
N PHE A 120 -8.52 -1.77 0.70
CA PHE A 120 -8.81 -3.07 0.10
C PHE A 120 -9.67 -3.96 1.00
N LEU A 121 -9.25 -4.19 2.26
CA LEU A 121 -10.00 -5.01 3.20
C LEU A 121 -11.36 -4.41 3.54
N HIS A 122 -11.51 -3.08 3.49
CA HIS A 122 -12.81 -2.45 3.70
C HIS A 122 -13.79 -2.81 2.57
N ILE A 123 -13.34 -2.75 1.32
CA ILE A 123 -14.17 -3.07 0.15
C ILE A 123 -14.47 -4.58 0.09
N GLN A 124 -13.50 -5.42 0.47
CA GLN A 124 -13.65 -6.87 0.42
C GLN A 124 -14.39 -7.49 1.59
N ASN A 125 -14.13 -7.06 2.83
CA ASN A 125 -14.76 -7.67 4.00
C ASN A 125 -16.25 -7.32 4.13
N LYS A 126 -16.69 -6.21 3.52
CA LYS A 126 -18.09 -5.78 3.58
C LYS A 126 -18.98 -6.69 2.74
N ASP A 127 -18.74 -6.75 1.41
CA ASP A 127 -19.60 -7.51 0.48
C ASP A 127 -18.81 -8.23 -0.64
N GLN A 128 -17.48 -8.40 -0.48
CA GLN A 128 -16.60 -8.89 -1.54
C GLN A 128 -16.80 -8.18 -2.89
N LYS A 129 -17.15 -6.88 -2.85
CA LYS A 129 -17.63 -6.13 -4.03
C LYS A 129 -16.64 -6.19 -5.18
N LEU A 130 -15.36 -6.13 -4.85
CA LEU A 130 -14.31 -6.11 -5.86
C LEU A 130 -14.13 -7.47 -6.51
N THR A 131 -14.16 -8.57 -5.74
CA THR A 131 -14.13 -9.93 -6.30
C THR A 131 -15.36 -10.18 -7.16
N ASN A 132 -16.56 -9.90 -6.64
CA ASN A 132 -17.81 -10.13 -7.35
C ASN A 132 -17.88 -9.35 -8.66
N ALA A 133 -17.43 -8.09 -8.67
CA ALA A 133 -17.38 -7.28 -9.88
C ALA A 133 -16.42 -7.87 -10.93
N ILE A 134 -15.26 -8.39 -10.52
CA ILE A 134 -14.32 -9.03 -11.46
C ILE A 134 -14.91 -10.34 -12.01
N LEU A 135 -15.50 -11.17 -11.15
CA LEU A 135 -16.10 -12.44 -11.57
C LEU A 135 -17.25 -12.20 -12.54
N GLY A 136 -18.11 -11.21 -12.29
CA GLY A 136 -19.17 -10.81 -13.22
C GLY A 136 -18.63 -10.32 -14.56
N LEU A 137 -17.51 -9.59 -14.58
CA LEU A 137 -16.85 -9.23 -15.85
C LEU A 137 -16.37 -10.47 -16.62
N ILE A 138 -15.74 -11.42 -15.93
CA ILE A 138 -15.24 -12.66 -16.54
C ILE A 138 -16.39 -13.50 -17.08
N GLU A 139 -17.48 -13.62 -16.34
CA GLU A 139 -18.67 -14.34 -16.78
C GLU A 139 -19.29 -13.69 -18.03
N ASN A 140 -19.43 -12.37 -18.04
CA ASN A 140 -19.86 -11.63 -19.23
C ASN A 140 -18.94 -11.89 -20.44
N GLN A 141 -17.63 -11.96 -20.23
CA GLN A 141 -16.68 -12.32 -21.29
C GLN A 141 -16.93 -13.73 -21.83
N ARG A 142 -17.23 -14.71 -20.95
CA ARG A 142 -17.57 -16.08 -21.36
C ARG A 142 -18.87 -16.15 -22.15
N ASN A 143 -19.83 -15.28 -21.81
CA ASN A 143 -21.09 -15.12 -22.53
C ASN A 143 -20.93 -14.39 -23.88
N GLY A 144 -19.71 -14.03 -24.27
CA GLY A 144 -19.42 -13.39 -25.56
C GLY A 144 -19.46 -11.86 -25.55
N GLU A 145 -19.61 -11.22 -24.38
CA GLU A 145 -19.51 -9.76 -24.28
C GLU A 145 -18.06 -9.29 -24.44
N THR A 146 -17.88 -8.15 -25.10
CA THR A 146 -16.59 -7.48 -25.12
C THR A 146 -16.36 -6.75 -23.81
N ILE A 147 -15.36 -7.17 -23.05
CA ILE A 147 -14.96 -6.54 -21.78
C ILE A 147 -13.58 -5.89 -21.87
N ASP A 148 -13.33 -4.98 -20.94
CA ASP A 148 -12.00 -4.42 -20.73
C ASP A 148 -11.15 -5.35 -19.86
N VAL A 149 -10.40 -6.24 -20.52
CA VAL A 149 -9.51 -7.22 -19.88
C VAL A 149 -8.41 -6.54 -19.05
N SER A 150 -8.06 -5.29 -19.37
CA SER A 150 -7.04 -4.54 -18.63
C SER A 150 -7.47 -4.26 -17.19
N LEU A 151 -8.77 -4.07 -16.94
CA LEU A 151 -9.31 -3.89 -15.59
C LEU A 151 -9.11 -5.13 -14.74
N VAL A 152 -9.46 -6.31 -15.27
CA VAL A 152 -9.27 -7.59 -14.58
C VAL A 152 -7.80 -7.80 -14.24
N LYS A 153 -6.91 -7.57 -15.23
CA LYS A 153 -5.46 -7.71 -15.04
C LYS A 153 -4.92 -6.76 -13.96
N ASN A 154 -5.31 -5.49 -14.00
CA ASN A 154 -4.82 -4.48 -13.05
C ASN A 154 -5.27 -4.79 -11.62
N VAL A 155 -6.53 -5.19 -11.44
CA VAL A 155 -7.04 -5.53 -10.12
C VAL A 155 -6.42 -6.82 -9.61
N ALA A 156 -6.28 -7.86 -10.43
CA ALA A 156 -5.58 -9.09 -10.05
C ALA A 156 -4.10 -8.83 -9.67
N GLN A 157 -3.39 -8.00 -10.44
CA GLN A 157 -2.03 -7.60 -10.13
C GLN A 157 -1.94 -6.86 -8.78
N SER A 158 -2.97 -6.07 -8.44
CA SER A 158 -3.04 -5.42 -7.13
C SER A 158 -3.13 -6.46 -6.00
N PHE A 159 -3.89 -7.55 -6.15
CA PHE A 159 -4.03 -8.56 -5.10
C PHE A 159 -2.72 -9.29 -4.86
N VAL A 160 -1.97 -9.58 -5.92
CA VAL A 160 -0.61 -10.12 -5.82
C VAL A 160 0.32 -9.15 -5.10
N SER A 161 0.23 -7.86 -5.42
CA SER A 161 1.10 -6.82 -4.82
C SER A 161 0.77 -6.55 -3.34
N LEU A 162 -0.45 -6.87 -2.89
CA LEU A 162 -0.89 -6.74 -1.49
C LEU A 162 -0.56 -7.98 -0.65
N GLY A 163 -0.02 -9.04 -1.26
CA GLY A 163 0.56 -10.18 -0.56
C GLY A 163 1.93 -9.83 0.00
N LEU A 164 1.93 -9.26 1.20
CA LEU A 164 3.11 -8.82 1.94
C LEU A 164 3.37 -9.77 3.11
N ASP A 165 4.63 -10.14 3.31
CA ASP A 165 5.09 -10.88 4.48
C ASP A 165 5.50 -9.90 5.59
N ASP A 166 4.98 -10.09 6.80
CA ASP A 166 5.23 -9.21 7.94
C ASP A 166 6.68 -9.30 8.47
N PHE A 167 7.36 -10.43 8.19
CA PHE A 167 8.73 -10.68 8.61
C PHE A 167 9.73 -10.28 7.52
N ASP A 168 9.41 -10.55 6.26
CA ASP A 168 10.24 -10.14 5.11
C ASP A 168 9.47 -9.29 4.08
N PRO A 169 9.58 -7.96 4.13
CA PRO A 169 8.91 -7.07 3.18
C PRO A 169 9.39 -7.21 1.73
N ASN A 170 10.49 -7.95 1.48
CA ASN A 170 10.95 -8.28 0.13
C ASN A 170 10.36 -9.60 -0.39
N LYS A 171 9.75 -10.40 0.48
CA LYS A 171 9.12 -11.66 0.12
C LYS A 171 7.66 -11.42 -0.19
N ALA A 172 7.31 -11.61 -1.47
CA ALA A 172 5.91 -11.61 -1.88
C ALA A 172 5.23 -12.88 -1.36
N THR A 173 4.04 -12.72 -0.78
CA THR A 173 3.10 -13.81 -0.53
C THR A 173 1.99 -13.76 -1.57
N PHE A 174 1.30 -14.88 -1.80
CA PHE A 174 0.17 -14.93 -2.73
C PHE A 174 -1.16 -15.09 -2.00
N ASP A 175 -1.18 -14.93 -0.68
CA ASP A 175 -2.32 -15.30 0.16
C ASP A 175 -3.54 -14.43 -0.17
N VAL A 176 -3.34 -13.12 -0.34
CA VAL A 176 -4.41 -12.19 -0.74
C VAL A 176 -5.00 -12.53 -2.10
N TYR A 177 -4.14 -12.90 -3.06
CA TYR A 177 -4.58 -13.34 -4.38
C TYR A 177 -5.35 -14.66 -4.32
N LYS A 178 -4.85 -15.64 -3.55
CA LYS A 178 -5.48 -16.95 -3.39
C LYS A 178 -6.86 -16.82 -2.76
N GLU A 179 -6.93 -16.13 -1.62
CA GLU A 179 -8.14 -15.97 -0.82
C GLU A 179 -9.22 -15.16 -1.55
N HIS A 180 -8.85 -14.01 -2.11
CA HIS A 180 -9.84 -13.07 -2.65
C HIS A 180 -10.07 -13.21 -4.15
N PHE A 181 -9.23 -13.93 -4.90
CA PHE A 181 -9.43 -14.09 -6.35
C PHE A 181 -9.37 -15.54 -6.81
N GLU A 182 -8.30 -16.29 -6.54
CA GLU A 182 -8.12 -17.64 -7.09
C GLU A 182 -9.23 -18.60 -6.66
N THR A 183 -9.49 -18.71 -5.35
CA THR A 183 -10.52 -19.60 -4.83
C THR A 183 -11.93 -19.21 -5.32
N PRO A 184 -12.37 -17.95 -5.23
CA PRO A 184 -13.66 -17.52 -5.81
C PRO A 184 -13.75 -17.74 -7.32
N PHE A 185 -12.67 -17.50 -8.06
CA PHE A 185 -12.62 -17.69 -9.51
C PHE A 185 -12.76 -19.16 -9.90
N ILE A 186 -12.04 -20.07 -9.24
CA ILE A 186 -12.15 -21.51 -9.51
C ILE A 186 -13.58 -21.98 -9.23
N ASN A 187 -14.14 -21.62 -8.07
CA ASN A 187 -15.51 -21.99 -7.69
C ASN A 187 -16.56 -21.44 -8.67
N ALA A 188 -16.42 -20.20 -9.13
CA ALA A 188 -17.32 -19.63 -10.13
C ALA A 188 -17.16 -20.30 -11.50
N THR A 189 -15.94 -20.73 -11.84
CA THR A 189 -15.66 -21.45 -13.09
C THR A 189 -16.23 -22.85 -13.08
N GLU A 190 -16.09 -23.58 -11.98
CA GLU A 190 -16.70 -24.90 -11.78
C GLU A 190 -18.24 -24.84 -11.84
N LYS A 191 -18.86 -23.78 -11.33
CA LYS A 191 -20.32 -23.61 -11.41
C LYS A 191 -20.84 -23.27 -12.81
N TYR A 192 -20.00 -22.67 -13.65
CA TYR A 192 -20.40 -22.20 -14.97
C TYR A 192 -20.35 -23.31 -16.04
N TYR A 193 -19.35 -24.20 -15.95
CA TYR A 193 -19.12 -25.29 -16.90
C TYR A 193 -19.68 -26.62 -16.40
#